data_AF-Q5D9Y7-F1
#
_entry.id   AF-Q5D9Y7-F1
#
_cell.length_a   1.000
_cell.length_b   1.000
_cell.length_c   1.000
_cell.angle_alpha   90.00
_cell.angle_beta   90.00
_cell.angle_gamma   90.00
#
_symmetry.space_group_name_H-M   'P 1'
#
loop_
_entity.id
_entity.type
_entity.pdbx_description
1 polymer ?
#
loop_
_entity_poly.entity_id
_entity_poly.type
_entity_poly.pdbx_seq_one_letter_code
_entity_poly.pdbx_strand_id
1 'polypeptide(L)'
;MSSNQVLIKSKEIVEASKLQIHEAQISDSMWTEHIQMYIDACIYIKNILCNQSIIDNIPSSYTLILLGGILGNSYTTCKLYCSDKLVSLTKEILNIYLSKFNVKTTRQLLLLEFNQSSKVNSSTLASQILKLSVAYLSKSCEKSDDSLTHYPLVRDTLVWLAMELDYPELAGFEFISVLQPFGLRLKKLSFVDTIGWLSVLRSLATKLESQIGVKVIELKQSFLNY
;
A
#
# COMPACT_ATOMS: atom_id res chain seq x y z
N MET A 1 -23.13 8.30 7.76
CA MET A 1 -22.64 9.59 7.22
C MET A 1 -21.12 9.75 7.36
N SER A 2 -20.54 9.33 8.48
CA SER A 2 -19.13 9.51 8.82
C SER A 2 -18.14 8.68 7.97
N SER A 3 -18.47 7.46 7.57
CA SER A 3 -17.62 6.66 6.65
C SER A 3 -17.49 7.30 5.25
N ASN A 4 -18.55 7.97 4.76
CA ASN A 4 -18.50 8.72 3.50
C ASN A 4 -17.58 9.95 3.61
N GLN A 5 -17.53 10.60 4.77
CA GLN A 5 -16.62 11.74 4.99
C GLN A 5 -15.15 11.30 4.97
N VAL A 6 -14.82 10.17 5.60
CA VAL A 6 -13.46 9.60 5.56
C VAL A 6 -13.07 9.23 4.12
N LEU A 7 -13.98 8.60 3.37
CA LEU A 7 -13.77 8.27 1.96
C LEU A 7 -13.49 9.52 1.13
N ILE A 8 -14.37 10.54 1.21
CA ILE A 8 -14.25 11.79 0.45
C ILE A 8 -12.90 12.45 0.77
N LYS A 9 -12.58 12.63 2.06
CA LYS A 9 -11.33 13.27 2.46
C LYS A 9 -10.11 12.49 2.00
N SER A 10 -10.13 11.16 2.11
CA SER A 10 -9.01 10.33 1.66
C SER A 10 -8.82 10.43 0.15
N LYS A 11 -9.91 10.42 -0.61
CA LYS A 11 -9.87 10.55 -2.08
C LYS A 11 -9.30 11.90 -2.50
N GLU A 12 -9.78 13.00 -1.92
CA GLU A 12 -9.27 14.35 -2.18
C GLU A 12 -7.76 14.42 -1.97
N ILE A 13 -7.26 13.84 -0.88
CA ILE A 13 -5.84 13.85 -0.55
C ILE A 13 -5.02 13.00 -1.51
N VAL A 14 -5.51 11.82 -1.89
CA VAL A 14 -4.84 10.98 -2.89
C VAL A 14 -4.78 11.69 -4.24
N GLU A 15 -5.84 12.39 -4.65
CA GLU A 15 -5.84 13.17 -5.90
C GLU A 15 -4.91 14.39 -5.83
N ALA A 16 -4.90 15.11 -4.70
CA ALA A 16 -4.03 16.26 -4.46
C ALA A 16 -2.55 15.88 -4.34
N SER A 17 -2.24 14.63 -3.95
CA SER A 17 -0.86 14.13 -3.84
C SER A 17 -0.12 14.00 -5.18
N LYS A 18 -0.84 14.17 -6.31
CA LYS A 18 -0.23 14.17 -7.64
C LYS A 18 0.71 15.37 -7.77
N LEU A 19 1.98 15.09 -8.04
CA LEU A 19 2.96 16.11 -8.34
C LEU A 19 2.81 16.59 -9.79
N GLN A 20 3.01 17.90 -10.01
CA GLN A 20 3.02 18.50 -11.34
C GLN A 20 4.39 18.43 -12.03
N ILE A 21 5.43 18.16 -11.25
CA ILE A 21 6.81 18.02 -11.69
C ILE A 21 7.40 16.74 -11.09
N HIS A 22 8.55 16.32 -11.61
CA HIS A 22 9.26 15.15 -11.11
C HIS A 22 9.56 15.28 -9.61
N GLU A 23 9.34 14.21 -8.83
CA GLU A 23 9.53 14.20 -7.36
C GLU A 23 10.88 14.75 -6.88
N ALA A 24 11.96 14.47 -7.62
CA ALA A 24 13.30 14.96 -7.31
C ALA A 24 13.45 16.49 -7.43
N GLN A 25 12.55 17.16 -8.15
CA GLN A 25 12.56 18.62 -8.37
C GLN A 25 11.68 19.37 -7.36
N ILE A 26 10.90 18.65 -6.54
CA ILE A 26 10.08 19.26 -5.49
C ILE A 26 10.99 19.78 -4.37
N SER A 27 10.81 21.05 -4.00
CA SER A 27 11.56 21.69 -2.91
C SER A 27 11.15 21.18 -1.53
N ASP A 28 12.02 21.35 -0.54
CA ASP A 28 11.74 20.98 0.86
C ASP A 28 10.54 21.75 1.45
N SER A 29 10.33 23.00 1.02
CA SER A 29 9.16 23.79 1.43
C SER A 29 7.86 23.16 0.93
N MET A 30 7.82 22.72 -0.32
CA MET A 30 6.65 22.02 -0.88
C MET A 30 6.45 20.66 -0.19
N TRP A 31 7.50 19.93 0.17
CA TRP A 31 7.36 18.71 0.97
C TRP A 31 6.78 18.98 2.36
N THR A 32 7.20 20.08 2.99
CA THR A 32 6.65 20.51 4.28
C THR A 32 5.14 20.78 4.17
N GLU A 33 4.69 21.42 3.09
CA GLU A 33 3.27 21.64 2.81
C GLU A 33 2.51 20.32 2.60
N HIS A 34 3.08 19.37 1.85
CA HIS A 34 2.47 18.05 1.64
C HIS A 34 2.37 17.27 2.97
N ILE A 35 3.43 17.29 3.79
CA ILE A 35 3.43 16.67 5.11
C ILE A 35 2.34 17.26 5.98
N GLN A 36 2.21 18.60 6.01
CA GLN A 36 1.18 19.27 6.78
C GLN A 36 -0.23 18.90 6.31
N MET A 37 -0.45 18.87 4.98
CA MET A 37 -1.70 18.40 4.38
C MET A 37 -2.05 16.96 4.81
N TYR A 38 -1.07 16.06 4.83
CA TYR A 38 -1.29 14.68 5.31
C TYR A 38 -1.55 14.60 6.81
N ILE A 39 -0.87 15.41 7.63
CA ILE A 39 -1.12 15.49 9.07
C ILE A 39 -2.57 15.93 9.32
N ASP A 40 -3.03 16.99 8.66
CA ASP A 40 -4.37 17.52 8.84
C ASP A 40 -5.44 16.51 8.40
N ALA A 41 -5.20 15.81 7.29
CA ALA A 41 -6.05 14.72 6.84
C ALA A 41 -6.08 13.56 7.86
N CYS A 42 -4.93 13.16 8.40
CA CYS A 42 -4.85 12.10 9.39
C CYS A 42 -5.57 12.48 10.69
N ILE A 43 -5.42 13.71 11.18
CA ILE A 43 -6.14 14.21 12.36
C ILE A 43 -7.65 14.16 12.11
N TYR A 44 -8.10 14.65 10.96
CA TYR A 44 -9.51 14.63 10.58
C TYR A 44 -10.08 13.20 10.54
N ILE A 45 -9.39 12.29 9.86
CA ILE A 45 -9.79 10.88 9.73
C ILE A 45 -9.81 10.22 11.11
N LYS A 46 -8.75 10.38 11.91
CA LYS A 46 -8.64 9.83 13.27
C LYS A 46 -9.82 10.28 14.13
N ASN A 47 -10.12 11.58 14.16
CA ASN A 47 -11.22 12.12 14.96
C ASN A 47 -12.57 11.51 14.55
N ILE A 48 -12.82 11.37 13.25
CA ILE A 48 -14.05 10.75 12.75
C ILE A 48 -14.14 9.27 13.12
N LEU A 49 -13.03 8.53 13.07
CA LEU A 49 -13.02 7.10 13.42
C LEU A 49 -13.16 6.87 14.92
N CYS A 50 -12.55 7.70 15.76
CA CYS A 50 -12.68 7.65 17.22
C CYS A 50 -14.12 7.95 17.68
N ASN A 51 -14.81 8.88 17.01
CA ASN A 51 -16.18 9.27 17.37
C ASN A 51 -17.24 8.31 16.83
N GLN A 52 -16.86 7.31 16.05
CA GLN A 52 -17.76 6.24 15.62
C GLN A 52 -17.72 5.11 16.63
N SER A 53 -18.86 4.68 17.15
CA SER A 53 -18.96 3.47 17.98
C SER A 53 -18.76 2.22 17.12
N ILE A 54 -19.45 2.16 15.97
CA ILE A 54 -19.40 1.05 15.01
C ILE A 54 -18.91 1.59 13.67
N ILE A 55 -18.01 0.86 13.00
CA ILE A 55 -17.68 1.10 11.60
C ILE A 55 -18.55 0.14 10.79
N ASP A 56 -19.60 0.67 10.17
CA ASP A 56 -20.52 -0.12 9.35
C ASP A 56 -19.91 -0.49 7.99
N ASN A 57 -18.84 0.22 7.59
CA ASN A 57 -18.21 0.09 6.28
C ASN A 57 -16.71 -0.16 6.37
N ILE A 58 -16.26 -1.10 5.55
CA ILE A 58 -14.88 -1.43 5.25
C ILE A 58 -14.01 -0.16 5.09
N PRO A 59 -12.74 -0.15 5.54
CA PRO A 59 -11.85 0.98 5.27
C PRO A 59 -11.76 1.22 3.76
N SER A 60 -11.90 2.46 3.32
CA SER A 60 -11.81 2.73 1.89
C SER A 60 -10.40 2.48 1.36
N SER A 61 -10.29 2.00 0.12
CA SER A 61 -8.98 1.80 -0.52
C SER A 61 -8.20 3.12 -0.61
N TYR A 62 -8.86 4.27 -0.76
CA TYR A 62 -8.22 5.59 -0.70
C TYR A 62 -7.57 5.87 0.65
N THR A 63 -8.26 5.52 1.75
CA THR A 63 -7.70 5.67 3.10
C THR A 63 -6.47 4.78 3.25
N LEU A 64 -6.54 3.54 2.78
CA LEU A 64 -5.39 2.63 2.85
C LEU A 64 -4.25 3.02 1.91
N ILE A 65 -4.52 3.69 0.78
CA ILE A 65 -3.49 4.32 -0.06
C ILE A 65 -2.82 5.48 0.68
N LEU A 66 -3.58 6.32 1.38
CA LEU A 66 -2.99 7.39 2.18
C LEU A 66 -2.07 6.83 3.26
N LEU A 67 -2.57 5.90 4.08
CA LEU A 67 -1.79 5.32 5.18
C LEU A 67 -0.60 4.50 4.65
N GLY A 68 -0.84 3.64 3.67
CA GLY A 68 0.17 2.79 3.07
C GLY A 68 1.24 3.57 2.32
N GLY A 69 0.88 4.67 1.65
CA GLY A 69 1.83 5.55 1.00
C GLY A 69 2.76 6.25 1.99
N ILE A 70 2.24 6.74 3.12
CA ILE A 70 3.06 7.34 4.18
C ILE A 70 4.01 6.31 4.79
N LEU A 71 3.52 5.12 5.14
CA LEU A 71 4.36 4.06 5.73
C LEU A 71 5.37 3.50 4.73
N GLY A 72 4.93 3.30 3.48
CA GLY A 72 5.73 2.80 2.38
C GLY A 72 6.86 3.73 1.97
N ASN A 73 6.70 5.04 2.19
CA ASN A 73 7.72 6.04 1.84
C ASN A 73 9.06 5.81 2.56
N SER A 74 9.03 5.16 3.73
CA SER A 74 10.24 4.75 4.47
C SER A 74 11.12 3.75 3.71
N TYR A 75 10.57 3.08 2.70
CA TYR A 75 11.27 2.10 1.86
C TYR A 75 11.63 2.66 0.47
N THR A 76 11.30 3.92 0.19
CA THR A 76 11.55 4.57 -1.10
C THR A 76 12.40 5.83 -0.92
N THR A 77 11.78 7.01 -0.90
CA THR A 77 12.50 8.29 -0.89
C THR A 77 12.66 8.89 0.50
N CYS A 78 11.98 8.34 1.51
CA CYS A 78 11.99 8.78 2.91
C CYS A 78 11.60 10.25 3.14
N LYS A 79 11.09 10.95 2.12
CA LYS A 79 10.73 12.38 2.19
C LYS A 79 9.58 12.69 3.14
N LEU A 80 8.67 11.74 3.38
CA LEU A 80 7.58 11.86 4.35
C LEU A 80 7.96 11.35 5.73
N TYR A 81 9.02 10.53 5.82
CA TYR A 81 9.45 9.88 7.05
C TYR A 81 10.22 10.81 8.00
N CYS A 82 10.51 12.04 7.59
CA CYS A 82 11.10 13.07 8.46
C CYS A 82 10.13 13.59 9.54
N SER A 83 8.84 13.26 9.47
CA SER A 83 7.82 13.70 10.42
C SER A 83 7.33 12.55 11.31
N ASP A 84 7.90 12.42 12.51
CA ASP A 84 7.48 11.44 13.52
C ASP A 84 5.98 11.55 13.84
N LYS A 85 5.46 12.78 13.85
CA LYS A 85 4.03 13.06 14.07
C LYS A 85 3.16 12.42 12.99
N LEU A 86 3.53 12.56 11.72
CA LEU A 86 2.78 11.99 10.61
C LEU A 86 2.78 10.46 10.68
N VAL A 87 3.94 9.86 10.95
CA VAL A 87 4.10 8.41 11.09
C VAL A 87 3.29 7.88 12.27
N SER A 88 3.33 8.56 13.43
CA SER A 88 2.53 8.18 14.61
C SER A 88 1.04 8.20 14.33
N LEU A 89 0.53 9.31 13.77
CA LEU A 89 -0.90 9.44 13.42
C LEU A 89 -1.34 8.34 12.45
N THR A 90 -0.52 8.04 11.46
CA THR A 90 -0.78 6.98 10.47
C THR A 90 -0.92 5.61 11.14
N LYS A 91 0.02 5.26 12.03
CA LYS A 91 -0.02 4.00 12.80
C LYS A 91 -1.22 3.95 13.74
N GLU A 92 -1.57 5.06 14.38
CA GLU A 92 -2.74 5.15 15.26
C GLU A 92 -4.05 4.90 14.50
N ILE A 93 -4.22 5.49 13.31
CA ILE A 93 -5.39 5.25 12.45
C ILE A 93 -5.46 3.78 12.05
N LEU A 94 -4.33 3.19 11.65
CA LEU A 94 -4.28 1.77 11.32
C LEU A 94 -4.69 0.89 12.50
N ASN A 95 -4.19 1.18 13.70
CA ASN A 95 -4.56 0.47 14.93
C ASN A 95 -6.05 0.61 15.27
N ILE A 96 -6.67 1.77 15.00
CA ILE A 96 -8.12 1.95 15.14
C ILE A 96 -8.86 0.99 14.20
N TYR A 97 -8.42 0.86 12.94
CA TYR A 97 -9.01 -0.12 12.03
C TYR A 97 -8.80 -1.55 12.49
N LEU A 98 -7.59 -1.92 12.91
CA LEU A 98 -7.31 -3.27 13.43
C LEU A 98 -8.25 -3.65 14.58
N SER A 99 -8.38 -2.74 15.55
CA SER A 99 -9.28 -2.91 16.70
C SER A 99 -10.74 -3.07 16.28
N LYS A 100 -11.24 -2.18 15.41
CA LYS A 100 -12.65 -2.16 15.01
C LYS A 100 -13.06 -3.33 14.11
N PHE A 101 -12.13 -3.86 13.31
CA PHE A 101 -12.36 -5.07 12.50
C PHE A 101 -11.97 -6.36 13.24
N ASN A 102 -11.56 -6.26 14.51
CA ASN A 102 -11.13 -7.39 15.34
C ASN A 102 -10.04 -8.26 14.67
N VAL A 103 -9.07 -7.60 14.03
CA VAL A 103 -7.90 -8.23 13.40
C VAL A 103 -6.63 -7.78 14.11
N LYS A 104 -5.61 -8.65 14.16
CA LYS A 104 -4.37 -8.40 14.92
C LYS A 104 -3.27 -7.77 14.09
N THR A 105 -3.35 -7.89 12.77
CA THR A 105 -2.27 -7.48 11.86
C THR A 105 -2.82 -6.75 10.64
N THR A 106 -2.01 -5.85 10.08
CA THR A 106 -2.28 -5.19 8.81
C THR A 106 -2.56 -6.18 7.69
N ARG A 107 -1.80 -7.28 7.61
CA ARG A 107 -2.04 -8.37 6.65
C ARG A 107 -3.46 -8.92 6.76
N GLN A 108 -3.92 -9.25 7.96
CA GLN A 108 -5.29 -9.73 8.16
C GLN A 108 -6.33 -8.70 7.72
N LEU A 109 -6.11 -7.42 8.00
CA LEU A 109 -7.00 -6.34 7.52
C LEU A 109 -7.04 -6.30 5.99
N LEU A 110 -5.88 -6.32 5.34
CA LEU A 110 -5.75 -6.26 3.88
C LEU A 110 -6.39 -7.46 3.16
N LEU A 111 -6.45 -8.62 3.83
CA LEU A 111 -7.01 -9.86 3.32
C LEU A 111 -8.47 -10.09 3.70
N LEU A 112 -9.12 -9.15 4.38
CA LEU A 112 -10.55 -9.24 4.62
C LEU A 112 -11.29 -9.32 3.28
N GLU A 113 -12.03 -10.41 3.10
CA GLU A 113 -12.96 -10.60 2.01
C GLU A 113 -14.33 -10.07 2.41
N PHE A 114 -14.97 -9.35 1.49
CA PHE A 114 -16.27 -8.78 1.75
C PHE A 114 -17.29 -9.34 0.78
N ASN A 115 -18.27 -10.03 1.35
CA ASN A 115 -19.42 -10.56 0.64
C ASN A 115 -20.27 -9.41 0.13
N GLN A 116 -19.99 -8.91 -1.08
CA GLN A 116 -21.04 -8.29 -1.85
C GLN A 116 -22.07 -9.38 -2.10
N SER A 117 -23.27 -9.21 -1.55
CA SER A 117 -24.36 -10.19 -1.46
C SER A 117 -24.88 -10.75 -2.80
N SER A 118 -24.16 -10.52 -3.89
CA SER A 118 -24.26 -11.24 -5.15
C SER A 118 -23.00 -10.97 -5.97
N LYS A 119 -22.03 -11.90 -6.01
CA LYS A 119 -21.22 -12.25 -7.20
C LYS A 119 -20.00 -13.11 -6.87
N VAL A 120 -19.67 -13.92 -7.87
CA VAL A 120 -18.60 -14.91 -8.05
C VAL A 120 -17.16 -14.38 -7.87
N ASN A 121 -16.95 -13.13 -7.45
CA ASN A 121 -15.62 -12.51 -7.32
C ASN A 121 -15.53 -11.71 -6.01
N SER A 122 -15.29 -12.37 -4.87
CA SER A 122 -14.87 -11.65 -3.65
C SER A 122 -13.51 -11.00 -3.91
N SER A 123 -13.36 -9.71 -3.62
CA SER A 123 -12.10 -8.98 -3.75
C SER A 123 -11.62 -8.56 -2.37
N THR A 124 -10.40 -8.90 -2.02
CA THR A 124 -9.74 -8.41 -0.80
C THR A 124 -9.47 -6.91 -0.88
N LEU A 125 -9.25 -6.26 0.26
CA LEU A 125 -8.80 -4.86 0.30
C LEU A 125 -7.50 -4.66 -0.46
N ALA A 126 -6.57 -5.61 -0.33
CA ALA A 126 -5.33 -5.63 -1.09
C ALA A 126 -5.57 -5.57 -2.61
N SER A 127 -6.48 -6.40 -3.14
CA SER A 127 -6.84 -6.41 -4.56
C SER A 127 -7.46 -5.07 -5.00
N GLN A 128 -8.31 -4.47 -4.17
CA GLN A 128 -8.92 -3.16 -4.45
C GLN A 128 -7.88 -2.03 -4.49
N ILE A 129 -6.96 -2.01 -3.52
CA ILE A 129 -5.83 -1.06 -3.49
C ILE A 129 -4.99 -1.23 -4.76
N LEU A 130 -4.62 -2.46 -5.11
CA LEU A 130 -3.82 -2.75 -6.30
C LEU A 130 -4.47 -2.22 -7.57
N LYS A 131 -5.76 -2.54 -7.79
CA LYS A 131 -6.54 -2.08 -8.95
C LYS A 131 -6.61 -0.56 -9.03
N LEU A 132 -6.87 0.10 -7.90
CA LEU A 132 -6.95 1.56 -7.84
C LEU A 132 -5.58 2.19 -8.12
N SER A 133 -4.51 1.65 -7.54
CA SER A 133 -3.14 2.12 -7.78
C SER A 133 -2.73 1.98 -9.25
N VAL A 134 -3.05 0.85 -9.90
CA VAL A 134 -2.83 0.66 -11.34
C VAL A 134 -3.57 1.71 -12.15
N ALA A 135 -4.83 2.01 -11.79
CA ALA A 135 -5.60 3.03 -12.49
C ALA A 135 -4.97 4.44 -12.40
N TYR A 136 -4.34 4.79 -11.28
CA TYR A 136 -3.57 6.03 -11.16
C TYR A 136 -2.30 6.00 -12.00
N LEU A 137 -1.53 4.91 -11.93
CA LEU A 137 -0.24 4.80 -12.62
C LEU A 137 -0.36 4.61 -14.13
N SER A 138 -1.52 4.17 -14.61
CA SER A 138 -1.83 4.00 -16.04
C SER A 138 -2.30 5.28 -16.72
N LYS A 139 -2.66 6.33 -15.96
CA LYS A 139 -2.96 7.64 -16.53
C LYS A 139 -1.65 8.21 -17.09
N SER A 140 -1.54 8.24 -18.41
CA SER A 140 -0.36 8.69 -19.15
C SER A 140 0.02 10.12 -18.72
N CYS A 141 1.23 10.30 -18.19
CA CYS A 141 1.87 11.61 -18.25
C CYS A 141 2.18 11.88 -19.73
N GLU A 142 1.65 12.98 -20.28
CA GLU A 142 1.73 13.32 -21.72
C GLU A 142 3.15 13.66 -22.22
N LYS A 143 4.19 13.44 -21.43
CA LYS A 143 5.60 13.65 -21.80
C LYS A 143 6.42 12.53 -21.16
N SER A 144 7.63 12.30 -21.65
CA SER A 144 8.59 11.22 -21.34
C SER A 144 8.89 10.88 -19.87
N ASP A 145 8.17 11.45 -18.91
CA ASP A 145 8.34 11.24 -17.47
C ASP A 145 7.54 10.04 -16.95
N ASP A 146 8.19 9.25 -16.10
CA ASP A 146 7.61 8.06 -15.49
C ASP A 146 6.52 8.45 -14.47
N SER A 147 5.30 7.91 -14.62
CA SER A 147 4.15 8.16 -13.72
C SER A 147 4.45 7.87 -12.24
N LEU A 148 5.42 6.99 -11.93
CA LEU A 148 5.86 6.69 -10.57
C LEU A 148 6.44 7.91 -9.84
N THR A 149 6.97 8.88 -10.58
CA THR A 149 7.57 10.11 -10.05
C THR A 149 6.54 11.21 -9.80
N HIS A 150 5.35 11.07 -10.41
CA HIS A 150 4.25 12.02 -10.27
C HIS A 150 3.19 11.54 -9.28
N TYR A 151 3.19 10.25 -8.95
CA TYR A 151 2.29 9.63 -7.98
C TYR A 151 3.06 8.93 -6.85
N PRO A 152 3.89 9.65 -6.06
CA PRO A 152 4.74 9.04 -5.03
C PRO A 152 3.93 8.31 -3.97
N LEU A 153 2.79 8.87 -3.52
CA LEU A 153 1.93 8.24 -2.51
C LEU A 153 1.38 6.88 -2.99
N VAL A 154 0.95 6.80 -4.25
CA VAL A 154 0.43 5.56 -4.86
C VAL A 154 1.55 4.54 -5.06
N ARG A 155 2.70 4.99 -5.56
CA ARG A 155 3.91 4.17 -5.68
C ARG A 155 4.29 3.57 -4.33
N ASP A 156 4.38 4.39 -3.30
CA ASP A 156 4.82 3.97 -1.96
C ASP A 156 3.80 3.03 -1.32
N THR A 157 2.51 3.19 -1.62
CA THR A 157 1.47 2.23 -1.23
C THR A 157 1.72 0.84 -1.80
N LEU A 158 2.13 0.73 -3.07
CA LEU A 158 2.43 -0.57 -3.69
C LEU A 158 3.65 -1.23 -3.05
N VAL A 159 4.65 -0.44 -2.64
CA VAL A 159 5.80 -0.94 -1.88
C VAL A 159 5.35 -1.44 -0.50
N TRP A 160 4.53 -0.65 0.21
CA TRP A 160 3.96 -1.06 1.49
C TRP A 160 3.13 -2.35 1.36
N LEU A 161 2.28 -2.46 0.34
CA LEU A 161 1.48 -3.64 0.06
C LEU A 161 2.34 -4.90 -0.13
N ALA A 162 3.45 -4.78 -0.86
CA ALA A 162 4.39 -5.87 -1.07
C ALA A 162 5.19 -6.24 0.20
N MET A 163 5.29 -5.33 1.18
CA MET A 163 5.92 -5.60 2.48
C MET A 163 4.96 -6.27 3.47
N GLU A 164 3.67 -5.94 3.42
CA GLU A 164 2.66 -6.48 4.35
C GLU A 164 2.10 -7.84 3.91
N LEU A 165 2.04 -8.10 2.60
CA LEU A 165 1.57 -9.36 2.04
C LEU A 165 2.70 -10.39 1.94
N ASP A 166 2.33 -11.66 1.89
CA ASP A 166 3.27 -12.75 1.75
C ASP A 166 2.86 -13.71 0.61
N TYR A 167 3.61 -14.77 0.42
CA TYR A 167 3.15 -15.95 -0.30
C TYR A 167 2.10 -16.69 0.54
N PRO A 168 1.01 -17.21 -0.08
CA PRO A 168 0.72 -17.26 -1.52
C PRO A 168 0.03 -16.02 -2.11
N GLU A 169 -0.33 -15.01 -1.31
CA GLU A 169 -1.16 -13.88 -1.75
C GLU A 169 -0.49 -13.06 -2.86
N LEU A 170 0.82 -12.83 -2.74
CA LEU A 170 1.62 -12.15 -3.77
C LEU A 170 1.84 -13.00 -5.03
N ALA A 171 1.60 -14.31 -4.96
CA ALA A 171 1.70 -15.20 -6.11
C ALA A 171 0.44 -15.21 -6.98
N GLY A 172 -0.64 -14.53 -6.54
CA GLY A 172 -1.83 -14.32 -7.35
C GLY A 172 -1.48 -13.59 -8.65
N PHE A 173 -2.07 -14.02 -9.77
CA PHE A 173 -1.81 -13.44 -11.09
C PHE A 173 -2.00 -11.92 -11.11
N GLU A 174 -3.00 -11.40 -10.39
CA GLU A 174 -3.24 -9.96 -10.27
C GLU A 174 -2.06 -9.22 -9.63
N PHE A 175 -1.42 -9.78 -8.60
CA PHE A 175 -0.29 -9.16 -7.92
C PHE A 175 1.00 -9.30 -8.72
N ILE A 176 1.32 -10.50 -9.24
CA ILE A 176 2.55 -10.71 -10.02
C ILE A 176 2.57 -9.81 -11.25
N SER A 177 1.47 -9.80 -12.02
CA SER A 177 1.39 -9.04 -13.28
C SER A 177 1.56 -7.53 -13.10
N VAL A 178 1.31 -7.01 -11.90
CA VAL A 178 1.49 -5.59 -11.56
C VAL A 178 2.83 -5.34 -10.88
N LEU A 179 3.15 -6.08 -9.81
CA LEU A 179 4.32 -5.82 -8.97
C LEU A 179 5.63 -6.11 -9.68
N GLN A 180 5.69 -7.10 -10.58
CA GLN A 180 6.89 -7.42 -11.34
C GLN A 180 7.32 -6.28 -12.29
N PRO A 181 6.48 -5.79 -13.23
CA PRO A 181 6.87 -4.67 -14.08
C PRO A 181 7.02 -3.37 -13.30
N PHE A 182 6.23 -3.14 -12.25
CA PHE A 182 6.39 -2.02 -11.34
C PHE A 182 7.78 -1.99 -10.69
N GLY A 183 8.24 -3.13 -10.17
CA GLY A 183 9.57 -3.27 -9.59
C GLY A 183 10.71 -2.96 -10.53
N LEU A 184 10.59 -3.40 -11.79
CA LEU A 184 11.59 -3.10 -12.82
C LEU A 184 11.67 -1.61 -13.14
N ARG A 185 10.54 -0.90 -13.13
CA ARG A 185 10.50 0.55 -13.33
C ARG A 185 11.13 1.32 -12.17
N LEU A 186 10.88 0.91 -10.92
CA LEU A 186 11.51 1.52 -9.75
C LEU A 186 13.04 1.45 -9.79
N LYS A 187 13.61 0.32 -10.21
CA LYS A 187 15.07 0.17 -10.35
C LYS A 187 15.68 1.18 -11.32
N LYS A 188 14.98 1.54 -12.40
CA LYS A 188 15.46 2.50 -13.40
C LYS A 188 15.49 3.94 -12.87
N LEU A 189 14.71 4.24 -11.85
CA LEU A 189 14.57 5.59 -11.32
C LEU A 189 15.68 5.96 -10.32
N SER A 190 16.68 5.10 -10.10
CA SER A 190 17.86 5.37 -9.24
C SER A 190 17.54 5.74 -7.78
N PHE A 191 16.26 5.70 -7.37
CA PHE A 191 15.84 5.91 -5.98
C PHE A 191 16.26 4.75 -5.07
N VAL A 192 16.80 3.66 -5.63
CA VAL A 192 16.92 2.36 -4.97
C VAL A 192 18.28 1.71 -5.19
N ASP A 193 19.36 2.44 -4.96
CA ASP A 193 20.68 1.81 -4.79
C ASP A 193 20.91 1.24 -3.38
N THR A 194 19.97 1.43 -2.45
CA THR A 194 20.12 0.95 -1.07
C THR A 194 18.84 0.27 -0.56
N ILE A 195 18.88 -1.06 -0.59
CA ILE A 195 18.33 -1.96 0.44
C ILE A 195 16.81 -2.26 0.39
N GLY A 196 15.93 -1.32 0.03
CA GLY A 196 14.47 -1.53 0.09
C GLY A 196 13.90 -2.54 -0.92
N TRP A 197 13.95 -2.26 -2.22
CA TRP A 197 13.29 -3.11 -3.23
C TRP A 197 14.02 -4.44 -3.50
N LEU A 198 15.36 -4.44 -3.43
CA LEU A 198 16.10 -5.71 -3.45
C LEU A 198 15.68 -6.57 -2.26
N SER A 199 15.34 -6.01 -1.10
CA SER A 199 14.76 -6.80 0.00
C SER A 199 13.32 -7.23 -0.26
N VAL A 200 12.52 -6.49 -1.05
CA VAL A 200 11.16 -6.91 -1.47
C VAL A 200 11.24 -8.06 -2.48
N LEU A 201 12.03 -7.91 -3.56
CA LEU A 201 12.25 -8.98 -4.54
C LEU A 201 13.02 -10.15 -3.93
N ARG A 202 13.98 -9.91 -3.04
CA ARG A 202 14.67 -10.97 -2.28
C ARG A 202 13.71 -11.60 -1.28
N SER A 203 12.86 -10.87 -0.57
CA SER A 203 11.83 -11.44 0.30
C SER A 203 10.90 -12.35 -0.53
N LEU A 204 10.40 -11.85 -1.66
CA LEU A 204 9.61 -12.63 -2.62
C LEU A 204 10.37 -13.88 -3.12
N ALA A 205 11.64 -13.74 -3.52
CA ALA A 205 12.47 -14.84 -4.04
C ALA A 205 12.87 -15.85 -2.96
N THR A 206 13.33 -15.41 -1.79
CA THR A 206 13.75 -16.26 -0.66
C THR A 206 12.55 -17.01 -0.07
N LYS A 207 11.36 -16.40 -0.08
CA LYS A 207 10.11 -17.05 0.36
C LYS A 207 9.56 -18.02 -0.68
N LEU A 208 9.71 -17.75 -1.98
CA LEU A 208 9.47 -18.73 -3.04
C LEU A 208 10.43 -19.93 -2.88
N GLU A 209 11.72 -19.69 -2.65
CA GLU A 209 12.73 -20.74 -2.48
C GLU A 209 12.50 -21.58 -1.22
N SER A 210 12.18 -20.97 -0.07
CA SER A 210 11.95 -21.71 1.18
C SER A 210 10.71 -22.61 1.11
N GLN A 211 9.64 -22.18 0.44
CA GLN A 211 8.41 -22.98 0.32
C GLN A 211 8.46 -24.01 -0.80
N ILE A 212 9.21 -23.77 -1.89
CA ILE A 212 9.56 -24.82 -2.87
C ILE A 212 10.42 -25.89 -2.17
N GLY A 213 11.36 -25.48 -1.32
CA GLY A 213 12.15 -26.39 -0.49
C GLY A 213 11.28 -27.28 0.42
N VAL A 214 10.29 -26.69 1.10
CA VAL A 214 9.35 -27.43 1.97
C VAL A 214 8.44 -28.38 1.16
N LYS A 215 7.87 -27.92 0.03
CA LYS A 215 7.04 -28.79 -0.84
C LYS A 215 7.83 -29.95 -1.47
N VAL A 216 9.10 -29.74 -1.81
CA VAL A 216 9.97 -30.80 -2.34
C VAL A 216 10.35 -31.81 -1.25
N ILE A 217 10.49 -31.38 0.00
CA ILE A 217 10.75 -32.27 1.15
C ILE A 217 9.49 -33.07 1.52
N GLU A 218 8.30 -32.45 1.54
CA GLU A 218 7.02 -33.15 1.78
C GLU A 218 6.67 -34.15 0.66
N LEU A 219 6.97 -33.81 -0.60
CA LEU A 219 6.85 -34.75 -1.72
C LEU A 219 7.86 -35.90 -1.58
N LYS A 220 9.11 -35.65 -1.21
CA LYS A 220 10.07 -36.74 -0.97
C LYS A 220 9.69 -37.63 0.21
N GLN A 221 9.11 -37.09 1.28
CA GLN A 221 8.65 -37.87 2.43
C GLN A 221 7.39 -38.69 2.13
N SER A 222 6.49 -38.20 1.26
CA SER A 222 5.33 -38.98 0.81
C SER A 222 5.73 -40.10 -0.18
N PHE A 223 6.79 -39.91 -0.98
CA PHE A 223 7.35 -40.98 -1.83
C PHE A 223 8.21 -42.01 -1.09
N LEU A 224 8.68 -41.72 0.14
CA LEU A 224 9.45 -42.67 0.97
C LEU A 224 8.57 -43.50 1.93
N ASN A 225 7.27 -43.18 2.01
CA ASN A 225 6.28 -43.89 2.84
C ASN A 225 5.33 -44.78 2.02
N TYR A 226 5.68 -45.07 0.75
CA TYR A 226 5.03 -46.07 -0.10
C TYR A 226 6.04 -47.16 -0.48
#